data_AF-A0A832D7P3-F1
#
_entry.id   AF-A0A832D7P3-F1
#
_cell.length_a   1.000
_cell.length_b   1.000
_cell.length_c   1.000
_cell.angle_alpha   90.00
_cell.angle_beta   90.00
_cell.angle_gamma   90.00
#
_symmetry.space_group_name_H-M   'P 1'
#
loop_
_entity.id
_entity.type
_entity.pdbx_description
1 polymer ?
#
loop_
_entity_poly.entity_id
_entity_poly.type
_entity_poly.pdbx_seq_one_letter_code
_entity_poly.pdbx_strand_id
1 'polypeptide(L)'
;MVKKLEAKIPLILRFHRLMDAFAKSDDERDFYLDNLEGFLVYVDLDRDEEELFSLEKEIKDNSKRYSLVPKMAFYEVKKFMEGFVAEKVYDVDTKEKLLDLISGKEARENFLEYIYDNLTELEKWQQYYQERFRVRIIEWLRSLDFRFVFEEDLDISKTIIEKLKQTLFDDKVSKELITARDVVHNKSKIYYSSEALNPRPKRGRPPKQIAKVEIELQVSMDIYTQVPKVIRPFLYIPDITSASAVTFSAKFETEEQLLASLRGSPRIKVDEKLEALSQRLESLQQLQTRLSASEVDLGIEKLTKPFTPFTKPKLSETKKIEITPKGKEIKIGEAIQEVLPSAGKKKEKAPRRAIRIKKVSAIKSAKKKKK
;
A
#
# COMPACT_ATOMS: atom_id res chain seq x y z
N MET A 1 -4.90 19.55 37.62
CA MET A 1 -4.21 18.25 37.44
C MET A 1 -4.91 17.50 36.31
N VAL A 2 -4.36 17.54 35.09
CA VAL A 2 -4.89 16.77 33.96
C VAL A 2 -4.55 15.30 34.23
N LYS A 3 -5.57 14.43 34.32
CA LYS A 3 -5.36 12.98 34.46
C LYS A 3 -4.42 12.54 33.33
N LYS A 4 -3.28 11.96 33.69
CA LYS A 4 -2.35 11.36 32.73
C LYS A 4 -3.07 10.15 32.12
N LEU A 5 -3.62 10.33 30.92
CA LEU A 5 -4.24 9.24 30.17
C LEU A 5 -3.13 8.30 29.75
N GLU A 6 -3.04 7.15 30.43
CA GLU A 6 -2.09 6.10 30.08
C GLU A 6 -2.83 5.03 29.29
N ALA A 7 -2.37 4.78 28.06
CA ALA A 7 -2.87 3.71 27.22
C ALA A 7 -2.74 2.37 27.96
N LYS A 8 -3.82 1.58 27.97
CA LYS A 8 -3.83 0.25 28.62
C LYS A 8 -3.33 -0.87 27.71
N ILE A 9 -3.13 -0.55 26.43
CA ILE A 9 -2.74 -1.47 25.37
C ILE A 9 -1.48 -0.91 24.70
N PRO A 10 -0.55 -1.75 24.23
CA PRO A 10 0.48 -1.32 23.30
C PRO A 10 -0.12 -0.59 22.10
N LEU A 11 0.63 0.37 21.55
CA LEU A 11 0.24 1.12 20.37
C LEU A 11 0.01 0.15 19.19
N ILE A 12 -1.14 0.26 18.55
CA ILE A 12 -1.44 -0.50 17.33
C ILE A 12 -1.04 0.40 16.15
N LEU A 13 0.09 0.08 15.52
CA LEU A 13 0.66 0.87 14.43
C LEU A 13 0.47 0.14 13.10
N ARG A 14 0.43 0.89 12.00
CA ARG A 14 0.47 0.30 10.66
C ARG A 14 1.87 0.41 10.09
N PHE A 15 2.47 -0.74 9.77
CA PHE A 15 3.84 -0.80 9.28
C PHE A 15 4.01 0.01 7.99
N HIS A 16 3.10 -0.17 7.03
CA HIS A 16 3.20 0.49 5.72
C HIS A 16 3.15 2.02 5.80
N ARG A 17 2.40 2.57 6.76
CA ARG A 17 2.33 4.03 6.98
C ARG A 17 3.61 4.58 7.58
N LEU A 18 4.18 3.88 8.54
CA LEU A 18 5.47 4.26 9.10
C LEU A 18 6.55 4.14 8.03
N MET A 19 6.54 3.09 7.23
CA MET A 19 7.46 2.93 6.11
C MET A 19 7.38 4.11 5.13
N ASP A 20 6.17 4.56 4.77
CA ASP A 20 6.00 5.72 3.90
C ASP A 20 6.46 7.03 4.55
N ALA A 21 6.15 7.24 5.84
CA ALA A 21 6.63 8.40 6.60
C ALA A 21 8.17 8.46 6.67
N PHE A 22 8.84 7.33 6.89
CA PHE A 22 10.30 7.25 6.86
C PHE A 22 10.88 7.52 5.46
N ALA A 23 10.19 7.09 4.41
CA ALA A 23 10.64 7.25 3.03
C ALA A 23 10.44 8.67 2.49
N LYS A 24 9.40 9.36 2.94
CA LYS A 24 9.01 10.72 2.53
C LYS A 24 9.57 11.82 3.42
N SER A 25 10.14 11.50 4.57
CA SER A 25 10.75 12.52 5.43
C SER A 25 12.03 13.04 4.78
N ASP A 26 12.07 14.35 4.55
CA ASP A 26 13.19 15.10 3.99
C ASP A 26 13.39 16.40 4.76
N ASP A 27 14.20 17.33 4.26
CA ASP A 27 14.50 18.60 4.96
C ASP A 27 13.30 19.56 5.01
N GLU A 28 12.29 19.37 4.15
CA GLU A 28 11.08 20.22 4.06
C GLU A 28 9.86 19.55 4.70
N ARG A 29 9.90 18.22 4.87
CA ARG A 29 8.78 17.39 5.31
C ARG A 29 9.19 16.57 6.53
N ASP A 30 8.63 16.94 7.67
CA ASP A 30 8.83 16.25 8.93
C ASP A 30 7.60 15.41 9.30
N PHE A 31 7.85 14.25 9.91
CA PHE A 31 6.81 13.39 10.45
C PHE A 31 7.00 13.21 11.95
N TYR A 32 5.92 13.29 12.72
CA TYR A 32 5.92 13.01 14.15
C TYR A 32 4.99 11.85 14.47
N LEU A 33 5.43 10.94 15.33
CA LEU A 33 4.64 9.86 15.88
C LEU A 33 4.09 10.26 17.25
N ASP A 34 2.79 10.05 17.45
CA ASP A 34 2.12 10.20 18.73
C ASP A 34 2.34 8.97 19.64
N ASN A 35 2.81 9.21 20.85
CA ASN A 35 3.16 8.17 21.82
C ASN A 35 1.96 7.60 22.60
N LEU A 36 0.74 8.13 22.40
CA LEU A 36 -0.46 7.75 23.15
C LEU A 36 -1.42 6.87 22.35
N GLU A 37 -1.77 7.28 21.14
CA GLU A 37 -2.70 6.61 20.24
C GLU A 37 -2.00 6.10 18.97
N GLY A 38 -0.79 6.60 18.65
CA GLY A 38 -0.01 6.12 17.50
C GLY A 38 -0.40 6.72 16.16
N PHE A 39 -1.06 7.89 16.14
CA PHE A 39 -1.27 8.64 14.90
C PHE A 39 0.03 9.33 14.44
N LEU A 40 0.11 9.60 13.13
CA LEU A 40 1.20 10.32 12.52
C LEU A 40 0.76 11.76 12.19
N VAL A 41 1.66 12.70 12.43
CA VAL A 41 1.52 14.11 12.09
C VAL A 41 2.48 14.41 10.95
N TYR A 42 1.96 14.89 9.83
CA TYR A 42 2.72 15.33 8.67
C TYR A 42 2.86 16.85 8.69
N VAL A 43 4.10 17.33 8.71
CA VAL A 43 4.43 18.75 8.73
C VAL A 43 5.17 19.07 7.45
N ASP A 44 4.62 20.00 6.70
CA ASP A 44 5.15 20.47 5.42
C ASP A 44 5.42 21.96 5.54
N LEU A 45 6.63 22.40 5.18
CA LEU A 45 7.00 23.81 5.22
C LEU A 45 6.18 24.68 4.26
N ASP A 46 5.53 24.08 3.27
CA ASP A 46 4.66 24.79 2.32
C ASP A 46 3.30 25.23 2.92
N ARG A 47 3.02 24.90 4.19
CA ARG A 47 1.77 25.28 4.87
C ARG A 47 1.79 26.70 5.44
N ASP A 48 0.60 27.19 5.77
CA ASP A 48 0.38 28.50 6.37
C ASP A 48 1.19 28.67 7.68
N GLU A 49 1.91 29.79 7.78
CA GLU A 49 2.82 30.08 8.90
C GLU A 49 2.10 30.13 10.26
N GLU A 50 0.86 30.62 10.30
CA GLU A 50 0.04 30.65 11.52
C GLU A 50 -0.31 29.24 12.04
N GLU A 51 -0.60 28.31 11.13
CA GLU A 51 -0.88 26.91 11.48
C GLU A 51 0.40 26.21 11.95
N LEU A 52 1.52 26.42 11.25
CA LEU A 52 2.83 25.88 11.61
C LEU A 52 3.30 26.37 12.99
N PHE A 53 3.14 27.66 13.29
CA PHE A 53 3.49 28.22 14.59
C PHE A 53 2.63 27.63 15.71
N SER A 54 1.32 27.47 15.46
CA SER A 54 0.40 26.85 16.41
C SER A 54 0.76 25.38 16.69
N LEU A 55 1.15 24.64 15.65
CA LEU A 55 1.60 23.27 15.75
C LEU A 55 2.93 23.17 16.51
N GLU A 56 3.91 24.01 16.18
CA GLU A 56 5.21 24.02 16.84
C GLU A 56 5.06 24.28 18.34
N LYS A 57 4.18 25.20 18.72
CA LYS A 57 3.86 25.47 20.12
C LYS A 57 3.27 24.24 20.82
N GLU A 58 2.31 23.56 20.19
CA GLU A 58 1.71 22.33 20.74
C GLU A 58 2.75 21.21 20.90
N ILE A 59 3.64 21.03 19.93
CA ILE A 59 4.71 20.02 19.97
C ILE A 59 5.72 20.35 21.07
N LYS A 60 6.12 21.63 21.23
CA LYS A 60 7.02 22.07 22.29
C LYS A 60 6.41 21.89 23.67
N ASP A 61 5.16 22.31 23.85
CA ASP A 61 4.42 22.20 25.12
C ASP A 61 4.21 20.72 25.51
N ASN A 62 4.02 19.84 24.52
CA ASN A 62 3.82 18.40 24.69
C ASN A 62 4.97 17.54 24.14
N SER A 63 6.23 17.97 24.34
CA SER A 63 7.42 17.31 23.76
C SER A 63 7.58 15.83 24.09
N LYS A 64 7.02 15.34 25.22
CA LYS A 64 7.06 13.92 25.59
C LYS A 64 6.06 13.05 24.82
N ARG A 65 5.07 13.68 24.18
CA ARG A 65 3.98 13.01 23.46
C ARG A 65 4.36 12.74 22.00
N TYR A 66 5.16 13.62 21.40
CA TYR A 66 5.51 13.56 19.99
C TYR A 66 6.97 13.15 19.81
N SER A 67 7.19 12.18 18.93
CA SER A 67 8.53 11.70 18.61
C SER A 67 8.80 11.89 17.13
N LEU A 68 9.88 12.58 16.80
CA LEU A 68 10.28 12.82 15.41
C LEU A 68 10.65 11.49 14.73
N VAL A 69 10.07 11.25 13.57
CA VAL A 69 10.41 10.12 12.70
C VAL A 69 11.78 10.39 12.06
N PRO A 70 12.75 9.47 12.16
CA PRO A 70 14.06 9.64 11.57
C PRO A 70 14.01 9.74 10.05
N LYS A 71 14.83 10.65 9.51
CA LYS A 71 15.11 10.76 8.08
C LYS A 71 16.06 9.64 7.67
N MET A 72 15.77 9.00 6.53
CA MET A 72 16.64 7.96 5.97
C MET A 72 17.90 8.61 5.39
N ALA A 73 19.05 8.37 6.01
CA ALA A 73 20.28 8.94 5.51
C ALA A 73 20.70 8.26 4.20
N PHE A 74 21.37 9.01 3.32
CA PHE A 74 21.83 8.50 2.02
C PHE A 74 22.64 7.20 2.14
N TYR A 75 23.49 7.08 3.16
CA TYR A 75 24.29 5.87 3.40
C TYR A 75 23.45 4.66 3.82
N GLU A 76 22.31 4.85 4.51
CA GLU A 76 21.41 3.75 4.88
C GLU A 76 20.73 3.18 3.63
N VAL A 77 20.25 4.07 2.76
CA VAL A 77 19.65 3.69 1.48
C VAL A 77 20.67 2.97 0.60
N LYS A 78 21.91 3.49 0.52
CA LYS A 78 23.00 2.82 -0.21
C LYS A 78 23.29 1.43 0.34
N LYS A 79 23.35 1.27 1.66
CA LYS A 79 23.56 -0.03 2.31
C LYS A 79 22.43 -1.03 2.01
N PHE A 80 21.19 -0.56 1.88
CA PHE A 80 20.08 -1.43 1.45
C PHE A 80 20.25 -1.89 0.00
N MET A 81 20.67 -1.00 -0.91
CA MET A 81 20.96 -1.38 -2.30
C MET A 81 22.12 -2.39 -2.39
N GLU A 82 23.24 -2.11 -1.73
CA GLU A 82 24.40 -3.03 -1.69
C GLU A 82 24.04 -4.38 -1.07
N GLY A 83 23.28 -4.37 0.04
CA GLY A 83 22.82 -5.56 0.72
C GLY A 83 21.88 -6.41 -0.13
N PHE A 84 21.00 -5.78 -0.91
CA PHE A 84 20.13 -6.49 -1.85
C PHE A 84 20.93 -7.21 -2.93
N VAL A 85 21.88 -6.49 -3.55
CA VAL A 85 22.74 -7.03 -4.61
C VAL A 85 23.62 -8.16 -4.09
N ALA A 86 24.05 -8.10 -2.83
CA ALA A 86 24.83 -9.16 -2.20
C ALA A 86 24.00 -10.41 -1.84
N GLU A 87 22.76 -10.24 -1.35
CA GLU A 87 21.97 -11.33 -0.74
C GLU A 87 20.91 -11.95 -1.66
N LYS A 88 20.33 -11.18 -2.59
CA LYS A 88 19.14 -11.59 -3.36
C LYS A 88 19.39 -11.72 -4.87
N VAL A 89 20.40 -11.03 -5.40
CA VAL A 89 20.80 -11.12 -6.81
C VAL A 89 21.80 -12.26 -6.99
N TYR A 90 21.38 -13.31 -7.69
CA TYR A 90 22.19 -14.52 -7.91
C TYR A 90 22.93 -14.54 -9.24
N ASP A 91 22.44 -13.79 -10.22
CA ASP A 91 23.06 -13.71 -11.53
C ASP A 91 24.24 -12.74 -11.49
N VAL A 92 25.38 -13.17 -12.05
CA VAL A 92 26.66 -12.46 -11.89
C VAL A 92 26.68 -11.20 -12.74
N ASP A 93 26.13 -11.26 -13.96
CA ASP A 93 26.14 -10.12 -14.88
C ASP A 93 25.22 -8.99 -14.37
N THR A 94 24.04 -9.33 -13.85
CA THR A 94 23.13 -8.37 -13.20
C THR A 94 23.74 -7.80 -11.91
N LYS A 95 24.42 -8.63 -11.12
CA LYS A 95 25.10 -8.20 -9.90
C LYS A 95 26.21 -7.18 -10.16
N GLU A 96 27.09 -7.44 -11.13
CA GLU A 96 28.15 -6.50 -11.50
C GLU A 96 27.59 -5.17 -12.01
N LYS A 97 26.60 -5.21 -12.90
CA LYS A 97 25.91 -4.00 -13.39
C LYS A 97 25.31 -3.18 -12.24
N LEU A 98 24.59 -3.83 -11.32
CA LEU A 98 23.98 -3.12 -10.18
C LEU A 98 25.03 -2.51 -9.25
N LEU A 99 26.17 -3.17 -9.01
CA LEU A 99 27.26 -2.60 -8.20
C LEU A 99 27.91 -1.40 -8.88
N ASP A 100 28.07 -1.44 -10.20
CA ASP A 100 28.57 -0.30 -10.98
C ASP A 100 27.61 0.89 -10.90
N LEU A 101 26.30 0.65 -11.02
CA LEU A 101 25.27 1.69 -10.87
C LEU A 101 25.27 2.30 -9.46
N ILE A 102 25.42 1.49 -8.42
CA ILE A 102 25.49 1.96 -7.02
C ILE A 102 26.74 2.82 -6.75
N SER A 103 27.82 2.58 -7.50
CA SER A 103 29.07 3.33 -7.40
C SER A 103 29.05 4.64 -8.21
N GLY A 104 28.08 4.79 -9.12
CA GLY A 104 27.92 5.96 -9.97
C GLY A 104 27.31 7.19 -9.28
N LYS A 105 27.14 8.27 -10.06
CA LYS A 105 26.32 9.43 -9.68
C LYS A 105 24.84 9.03 -9.72
N GLU A 106 24.01 9.63 -8.87
CA GLU A 106 22.55 9.34 -8.81
C GLU A 106 22.24 7.83 -8.60
N ALA A 107 23.06 7.16 -7.79
CA ALA A 107 23.02 5.72 -7.54
C ALA A 107 21.61 5.15 -7.27
N ARG A 108 20.77 5.88 -6.52
CA ARG A 108 19.41 5.44 -6.18
C ARG A 108 18.49 5.40 -7.41
N GLU A 109 18.53 6.42 -8.25
CA GLU A 109 17.61 6.56 -9.39
C GLU A 109 17.97 5.56 -10.47
N ASN A 110 19.26 5.49 -10.81
CA ASN A 110 19.79 4.53 -11.78
C ASN A 110 19.55 3.07 -11.34
N PHE A 111 19.70 2.79 -10.04
CA PHE A 111 19.38 1.48 -9.49
C PHE A 111 17.90 1.15 -9.64
N LEU A 112 17.01 2.08 -9.26
CA LEU A 112 15.57 1.86 -9.37
C LEU A 112 15.16 1.67 -10.84
N GLU A 113 15.66 2.48 -11.77
CA GLU A 113 15.38 2.35 -13.20
C GLU A 113 15.70 0.94 -13.72
N TYR A 114 16.89 0.45 -13.42
CA TYR A 114 17.29 -0.90 -13.80
C TYR A 114 16.39 -1.99 -13.19
N ILE A 115 16.01 -1.81 -11.92
CA ILE A 115 15.14 -2.77 -11.22
C ILE A 115 13.71 -2.73 -11.78
N TYR A 116 13.18 -1.57 -12.15
CA TYR A 116 11.86 -1.43 -12.77
C TYR A 116 11.78 -2.09 -14.15
N ASP A 117 12.88 -2.08 -14.91
CA ASP A 117 12.96 -2.79 -16.18
C ASP A 117 13.00 -4.32 -16.01
N ASN A 118 13.44 -4.80 -14.84
CA ASN A 118 13.52 -6.22 -14.54
C ASN A 118 12.53 -6.65 -13.45
N LEU A 119 11.30 -6.97 -13.86
CA LEU A 119 10.20 -7.38 -12.98
C LEU A 119 10.57 -8.46 -11.95
N THR A 120 11.45 -9.40 -12.31
CA THR A 120 11.85 -10.48 -11.39
C THR A 120 12.75 -9.99 -10.25
N GLU A 121 13.60 -9.01 -10.52
CA GLU A 121 14.43 -8.37 -9.50
C GLU A 121 13.62 -7.32 -8.73
N LEU A 122 12.65 -6.66 -9.37
CA LEU A 122 11.69 -5.77 -8.72
C LEU A 122 10.96 -6.48 -7.57
N GLU A 123 10.34 -7.64 -7.82
CA GLU A 123 9.62 -8.37 -6.76
C GLU A 123 10.54 -8.73 -5.58
N LYS A 124 11.77 -9.16 -5.86
CA LYS A 124 12.77 -9.47 -4.82
C LYS A 124 13.20 -8.22 -4.07
N TRP A 125 13.39 -7.10 -4.78
CA TRP A 125 13.75 -5.81 -4.19
C TRP A 125 12.65 -5.32 -3.26
N GLN A 126 11.39 -5.34 -3.70
CA GLN A 126 10.24 -4.93 -2.89
C GLN A 126 10.18 -5.71 -1.57
N GLN A 127 10.30 -7.05 -1.64
CA GLN A 127 10.32 -7.91 -0.44
C GLN A 127 11.51 -7.61 0.47
N TYR A 128 12.72 -7.52 -0.10
CA TYR A 128 13.93 -7.23 0.65
C TYR A 128 13.86 -5.87 1.35
N TYR A 129 13.41 -4.86 0.62
CA TYR A 129 13.32 -3.50 1.11
C TYR A 129 12.32 -3.40 2.26
N GLN A 130 11.14 -4.03 2.14
CA GLN A 130 10.17 -4.11 3.24
C GLN A 130 10.73 -4.83 4.46
N GLU A 131 11.41 -5.97 4.29
CA GLU A 131 12.05 -6.71 5.39
C GLU A 131 13.08 -5.83 6.13
N ARG A 132 13.92 -5.11 5.39
CA ARG A 132 14.95 -4.23 5.98
C ARG A 132 14.35 -2.99 6.63
N PHE A 133 13.36 -2.35 6.02
CA PHE A 133 12.64 -1.24 6.63
C PHE A 133 11.92 -1.65 7.91
N ARG A 134 11.34 -2.84 7.92
CA ARG A 134 10.69 -3.39 9.11
C ARG A 134 11.66 -3.51 10.28
N VAL A 135 12.85 -4.06 10.05
CA VAL A 135 13.89 -4.13 11.08
C VAL A 135 14.28 -2.72 11.55
N ARG A 136 14.52 -1.80 10.62
CA ARG A 136 14.94 -0.41 10.93
C ARG A 136 13.89 0.37 11.75
N ILE A 137 12.60 0.19 11.44
CA ILE A 137 11.50 0.82 12.17
C ILE A 137 11.38 0.19 13.56
N ILE A 138 11.49 -1.14 13.68
CA ILE A 138 11.48 -1.82 14.99
C ILE A 138 12.65 -1.33 15.85
N GLU A 139 13.85 -1.20 15.29
CA GLU A 139 15.03 -0.67 16.00
C GLU A 139 14.78 0.74 16.52
N TRP A 140 14.19 1.60 15.70
CA TRP A 140 13.84 2.95 16.11
C TRP A 140 12.80 2.96 17.23
N LEU A 141 11.69 2.23 17.07
CA LEU A 141 10.64 2.15 18.09
C LEU A 141 11.16 1.57 19.42
N ARG A 142 12.11 0.62 19.36
CA ARG A 142 12.82 0.09 20.55
C ARG A 142 13.74 1.12 21.18
N SER A 143 14.44 1.93 20.41
CA SER A 143 15.31 2.99 20.95
C SER A 143 14.55 4.04 21.76
N LEU A 144 13.24 4.15 21.53
CA LEU A 144 12.30 5.02 22.24
C LEU A 144 11.47 4.28 23.31
N ASP A 145 11.76 3.00 23.57
CA ASP A 145 11.05 2.13 24.52
C ASP A 145 9.52 2.05 24.30
N PHE A 146 9.06 2.14 23.05
CA PHE A 146 7.63 2.05 22.75
C PHE A 146 7.08 0.64 22.87
N ARG A 147 5.98 0.48 23.61
CA ARG A 147 5.19 -0.75 23.51
C ARG A 147 4.29 -0.63 22.29
N PHE A 148 4.62 -1.34 21.22
CA PHE A 148 3.85 -1.33 19.97
C PHE A 148 3.60 -2.74 19.45
N VAL A 149 2.65 -2.84 18.51
CA VAL A 149 2.37 -3.99 17.66
C VAL A 149 1.92 -3.49 16.29
N PHE A 150 2.40 -4.13 15.22
CA PHE A 150 1.88 -3.86 13.88
C PHE A 150 0.53 -4.55 13.66
N GLU A 151 -0.42 -3.81 13.10
CA GLU A 151 -1.76 -4.30 12.75
C GLU A 151 -1.68 -5.50 11.80
N GLU A 152 -0.71 -5.48 10.88
CA GLU A 152 -0.48 -6.53 9.89
C GLU A 152 -0.04 -7.89 10.49
N ASP A 153 0.41 -7.90 11.75
CA ASP A 153 0.85 -9.12 12.46
C ASP A 153 -0.19 -9.65 13.46
N LEU A 154 -1.33 -8.95 13.57
CA LEU A 154 -2.45 -9.33 14.41
C LEU A 154 -3.42 -10.18 13.60
N ASP A 155 -3.50 -11.46 13.95
CA ASP A 155 -4.52 -12.39 13.44
C ASP A 155 -5.88 -12.16 14.14
N ILE A 156 -6.35 -10.90 14.18
CA ILE A 156 -7.57 -10.46 14.86
C ILE A 156 -8.52 -9.83 13.82
N SER A 157 -9.83 -10.02 13.98
CA SER A 157 -10.81 -9.41 13.07
C SER A 157 -10.84 -7.88 13.19
N LYS A 158 -11.10 -7.17 12.08
CA LYS A 158 -11.19 -5.70 12.03
C LYS A 158 -12.11 -5.11 13.10
N THR A 159 -13.28 -5.71 13.29
CA THR A 159 -14.30 -5.23 14.22
C THR A 159 -13.83 -5.26 15.67
N ILE A 160 -12.95 -6.20 16.02
CA ILE A 160 -12.34 -6.26 17.34
C ILE A 160 -11.23 -5.22 17.45
N ILE A 161 -10.41 -5.02 16.41
CA ILE A 161 -9.36 -3.99 16.38
C ILE A 161 -9.96 -2.59 16.55
N GLU A 162 -11.05 -2.29 15.86
CA GLU A 162 -11.74 -1.00 15.97
C GLU A 162 -12.29 -0.77 17.37
N LYS A 163 -12.90 -1.80 17.98
CA LYS A 163 -13.35 -1.75 19.38
C LYS A 163 -12.19 -1.59 20.36
N LEU A 164 -11.02 -2.20 20.09
CA LEU A 164 -9.81 -2.02 20.90
C LEU A 164 -9.28 -0.59 20.80
N LYS A 165 -9.28 0.01 19.59
CA LYS A 165 -8.89 1.41 19.37
C LYS A 165 -9.84 2.37 20.10
N GLN A 166 -11.16 2.11 20.06
CA GLN A 166 -12.15 2.90 20.80
C GLN A 166 -11.99 2.81 22.33
N THR A 167 -11.66 1.63 22.85
CA THR A 167 -11.55 1.35 24.29
C THR A 167 -10.11 1.44 24.80
N LEU A 168 -9.22 2.15 24.10
CA LEU A 168 -7.79 2.16 24.40
C LEU A 168 -7.44 2.70 25.80
N PHE A 169 -8.28 3.61 26.31
CA PHE A 169 -8.14 4.22 27.64
C PHE A 169 -9.06 3.62 28.71
N ASP A 170 -9.97 2.71 28.34
CA ASP A 170 -10.96 2.15 29.27
C ASP A 170 -10.41 0.96 30.06
N ASP A 171 -10.58 0.99 31.38
CA ASP A 171 -10.13 -0.06 32.29
C ASP A 171 -11.05 -1.30 32.26
N LYS A 172 -12.36 -1.11 32.08
CA LYS A 172 -13.36 -2.18 32.13
C LYS A 172 -13.92 -2.45 30.73
N VAL A 173 -13.60 -3.62 30.19
CA VAL A 173 -14.00 -4.00 28.84
C VAL A 173 -14.53 -5.45 28.83
N SER A 174 -15.32 -5.80 27.82
CA SER A 174 -15.87 -7.15 27.61
C SER A 174 -14.78 -8.23 27.60
N LYS A 175 -15.15 -9.47 27.98
CA LYS A 175 -14.23 -10.62 28.06
C LYS A 175 -13.47 -10.89 26.75
N GLU A 176 -14.13 -10.69 25.60
CA GLU A 176 -13.51 -10.85 24.27
C GLU A 176 -12.41 -9.81 23.98
N LEU A 177 -12.54 -8.61 24.53
CA LEU A 177 -11.54 -7.55 24.36
C LEU A 177 -10.38 -7.72 25.34
N ILE A 178 -10.63 -8.32 26.51
CA ILE A 178 -9.55 -8.71 27.44
C ILE A 178 -8.65 -9.77 26.81
N THR A 179 -9.22 -10.82 26.20
CA THR A 179 -8.41 -11.84 25.51
C THR A 179 -7.63 -11.23 24.34
N ALA A 180 -8.24 -10.33 23.57
CA ALA A 180 -7.55 -9.63 22.49
C ALA A 180 -6.43 -8.72 23.01
N ARG A 181 -6.62 -8.03 24.15
CA ARG A 181 -5.57 -7.25 24.83
C ARG A 181 -4.37 -8.11 25.22
N ASP A 182 -4.61 -9.31 25.76
CA ASP A 182 -3.54 -10.23 26.13
C ASP A 182 -2.74 -10.70 24.90
N VAL A 183 -3.42 -10.95 23.78
CA VAL A 183 -2.75 -11.27 22.50
C VAL A 183 -1.84 -10.12 22.05
N VAL A 184 -2.33 -8.88 22.08
CA VAL A 184 -1.54 -7.69 21.72
C VAL A 184 -0.36 -7.51 22.67
N HIS A 185 -0.55 -7.66 23.98
CA HIS A 185 0.54 -7.57 24.96
C HIS A 185 1.61 -8.65 24.73
N ASN A 186 1.20 -9.88 24.45
CA ASN A 186 2.14 -10.97 24.16
C ASN A 186 2.92 -10.73 22.87
N LYS A 187 2.24 -10.28 21.80
CA LYS A 187 2.89 -9.90 20.53
C LYS A 187 3.87 -8.75 20.72
N SER A 188 3.50 -7.73 21.51
CA SER A 188 4.39 -6.59 21.81
C SER A 188 5.70 -7.05 22.45
N LYS A 189 5.65 -8.01 23.39
CA LYS A 189 6.87 -8.59 23.99
C LYS A 189 7.75 -9.32 22.97
N ILE A 190 7.15 -10.00 21.98
CA ILE A 190 7.90 -10.68 20.91
C ILE A 190 8.69 -9.65 20.07
N TYR A 191 8.15 -8.47 19.82
CA TYR A 191 8.87 -7.40 19.14
C TYR A 191 10.06 -6.85 19.91
N TYR A 192 10.25 -7.20 21.18
CA TYR A 192 11.44 -6.89 21.98
C TYR A 192 12.41 -8.08 22.10
N SER A 193 12.01 -9.26 21.62
CA SER A 193 12.85 -10.45 21.58
C SER A 193 13.78 -10.44 20.35
N SER A 194 14.87 -11.20 20.39
CA SER A 194 15.85 -11.27 19.28
C SER A 194 15.27 -11.82 17.96
N GLU A 195 14.10 -12.46 18.00
CA GLU A 195 13.43 -13.05 16.83
C GLU A 195 12.87 -11.98 15.87
N ALA A 196 12.46 -10.83 16.39
CA ALA A 196 11.92 -9.73 15.57
C ALA A 196 13.01 -8.93 14.81
N LEU A 197 14.27 -8.99 15.27
CA LEU A 197 15.39 -8.26 14.66
C LEU A 197 16.07 -9.07 13.55
N ASN A 198 16.00 -10.40 13.66
CA ASN A 198 16.58 -11.34 12.70
C ASN A 198 15.56 -12.46 12.46
N PRO A 199 14.66 -12.32 11.48
CA PRO A 199 13.76 -13.39 11.09
C PRO A 199 14.59 -14.53 10.48
N ARG A 200 15.06 -15.44 11.35
CA ARG A 200 15.80 -16.62 10.91
C ARG A 200 14.82 -17.56 10.21
N PRO A 201 15.17 -18.14 9.05
CA PRO A 201 14.40 -19.25 8.51
C PRO A 201 14.30 -20.34 9.58
N LYS A 202 13.09 -20.69 10.01
CA LYS A 202 12.89 -21.75 11.02
C LYS A 202 13.60 -23.00 10.52
N ARG A 203 14.67 -23.40 11.22
CA ARG A 203 15.52 -24.53 10.82
C ARG A 203 14.74 -25.82 11.03
N GLY A 204 14.09 -26.30 9.98
CA GLY A 204 13.28 -27.51 9.97
C GLY A 204 12.90 -27.86 8.53
N ARG A 205 12.45 -29.09 8.32
CA ARG A 205 12.00 -29.64 7.03
C ARG A 205 11.18 -28.59 6.25
N PRO A 206 11.35 -28.46 4.91
CA PRO A 206 10.57 -27.53 4.11
C PRO A 206 9.09 -27.63 4.52
N PRO A 207 8.46 -26.53 4.95
CA PRO A 207 7.03 -26.55 5.21
C PRO A 207 6.35 -27.05 3.94
N LYS A 208 5.39 -27.97 4.09
CA LYS A 208 4.48 -28.34 3.00
C LYS A 208 4.03 -27.01 2.37
N GLN A 209 4.20 -26.87 1.05
CA GLN A 209 3.68 -25.73 0.31
C GLN A 209 2.17 -25.70 0.49
N ILE A 210 1.74 -25.06 1.58
CA ILE A 210 0.38 -24.58 1.74
C ILE A 210 0.35 -23.41 0.76
N ALA A 211 -0.54 -23.51 -0.23
CA ALA A 211 -0.77 -22.44 -1.17
C ALA A 211 -0.82 -21.13 -0.38
N LYS A 212 0.03 -20.18 -0.78
CA LYS A 212 0.09 -18.85 -0.21
C LYS A 212 -1.27 -18.23 -0.50
N VAL A 213 -2.22 -18.42 0.41
CA VAL A 213 -3.51 -17.74 0.33
C VAL A 213 -3.15 -16.29 0.49
N GLU A 214 -3.29 -15.53 -0.59
CA GLU A 214 -3.26 -14.08 -0.59
C GLU A 214 -4.44 -13.63 0.29
N ILE A 215 -4.21 -13.63 1.60
CA ILE A 215 -5.13 -13.02 2.55
C ILE A 215 -4.98 -11.53 2.28
N GLU A 216 -5.92 -10.95 1.54
CA GLU A 216 -6.02 -9.51 1.41
C GLU A 216 -5.97 -8.90 2.81
N LEU A 217 -4.93 -8.11 3.06
CA LEU A 217 -4.71 -7.45 4.34
C LEU A 217 -5.91 -6.55 4.60
N GLN A 218 -6.75 -7.03 5.50
CA GLN A 218 -7.99 -6.40 5.85
C GLN A 218 -7.68 -5.25 6.83
N VAL A 219 -7.39 -4.06 6.28
CA VAL A 219 -7.07 -2.85 7.06
C VAL A 219 -8.30 -2.32 7.82
N SER A 220 -8.15 -1.99 9.10
CA SER A 220 -9.19 -1.38 9.96
C SER A 220 -9.23 0.14 9.84
N MET A 221 -10.35 0.76 10.26
CA MET A 221 -10.47 2.22 10.28
C MET A 221 -9.53 2.87 11.31
N ASP A 222 -9.07 4.09 11.00
CA ASP A 222 -8.36 4.92 11.95
C ASP A 222 -9.35 5.57 12.92
N ILE A 223 -9.17 5.29 14.20
CA ILE A 223 -10.01 5.81 15.26
C ILE A 223 -9.07 6.42 16.30
N TYR A 224 -9.12 7.74 16.40
CA TYR A 224 -8.34 8.52 17.36
C TYR A 224 -9.31 9.34 18.22
N THR A 225 -9.14 9.27 19.54
CA THR A 225 -10.07 9.89 20.50
C THR A 225 -9.48 11.15 21.14
N GLN A 226 -8.15 11.26 21.20
CA GLN A 226 -7.43 12.32 21.92
C GLN A 226 -6.62 13.24 21.01
N VAL A 227 -7.03 13.42 19.73
CA VAL A 227 -6.34 14.34 18.81
C VAL A 227 -6.67 15.80 19.13
N PRO A 228 -5.66 16.63 19.47
CA PRO A 228 -5.84 18.08 19.66
C PRO A 228 -6.39 18.74 18.39
N LYS A 229 -7.23 19.77 18.54
CA LYS A 229 -7.84 20.47 17.39
C LYS A 229 -6.80 21.03 16.43
N VAL A 230 -5.69 21.55 16.96
CA VAL A 230 -4.57 22.13 16.22
C VAL A 230 -3.88 21.10 15.31
N ILE A 231 -3.89 19.82 15.68
CA ILE A 231 -3.16 18.76 14.96
C ILE A 231 -4.02 18.08 13.89
N ARG A 232 -5.35 18.20 13.96
CA ARG A 232 -6.28 17.56 13.00
C ARG A 232 -5.96 17.86 11.54
N PRO A 233 -5.60 19.11 11.14
CA PRO A 233 -5.24 19.42 9.75
C PRO A 233 -3.95 18.74 9.28
N PHE A 234 -3.11 18.32 10.21
CA PHE A 234 -1.79 17.71 9.97
C PHE A 234 -1.81 16.19 10.12
N LEU A 235 -2.97 15.57 10.35
CA LEU A 235 -3.07 14.12 10.48
C LEU A 235 -2.70 13.44 9.16
N TYR A 236 -1.75 12.52 9.24
CA TYR A 236 -1.28 11.75 8.11
C TYR A 236 -2.07 10.46 7.96
N ILE A 237 -2.99 10.44 7.00
CA ILE A 237 -3.91 9.33 6.75
C ILE A 237 -3.83 8.94 5.27
N PRO A 238 -2.72 8.32 4.81
CA PRO A 238 -2.64 7.87 3.44
C PRO A 238 -3.44 6.57 3.26
N ASP A 239 -4.04 6.41 2.08
CA ASP A 239 -4.81 5.23 1.67
C ASP A 239 -3.88 4.12 1.14
N ILE A 240 -2.93 3.71 1.96
CA ILE A 240 -1.97 2.64 1.61
C ILE A 240 -2.60 1.30 2.01
N THR A 241 -3.14 0.60 1.01
CA THR A 241 -3.76 -0.72 1.17
C THR A 241 -2.80 -1.88 0.84
N SER A 242 -1.76 -1.61 0.05
CA SER A 242 -0.81 -2.62 -0.42
C SER A 242 0.63 -2.14 -0.28
N ALA A 243 1.53 -3.11 -0.10
CA ALA A 243 2.96 -2.89 0.01
C ALA A 243 3.63 -2.41 -1.29
N SER A 244 2.95 -2.55 -2.44
CA SER A 244 3.32 -1.96 -3.73
C SER A 244 2.97 -0.47 -3.83
N ALA A 245 1.98 0.00 -3.07
CA ALA A 245 1.54 1.39 -3.10
C ALA A 245 2.49 2.35 -2.36
N VAL A 246 3.43 1.83 -1.57
CA VAL A 246 4.51 2.62 -0.95
C VAL A 246 5.60 2.84 -1.99
N THR A 247 5.81 4.08 -2.42
CA THR A 247 6.86 4.40 -3.38
C THR A 247 8.24 4.25 -2.76
N PHE A 248 9.17 3.64 -3.50
CA PHE A 248 10.59 3.58 -3.12
C PHE A 248 11.31 4.93 -3.31
N SER A 249 10.58 5.97 -3.71
CA SER A 249 11.11 7.29 -4.06
C SER A 249 10.49 8.36 -3.20
N ALA A 250 11.35 9.21 -2.61
CA ALA A 250 10.92 10.42 -1.90
C ALA A 250 10.36 11.48 -2.86
N LYS A 251 10.73 11.42 -4.15
CA LYS A 251 10.35 12.41 -5.17
C LYS A 251 8.95 12.20 -5.75
N PHE A 252 8.37 11.00 -5.61
CA PHE A 252 7.10 10.66 -6.23
C PHE A 252 6.10 10.14 -5.20
N GLU A 253 4.90 10.68 -5.23
CA GLU A 253 3.86 10.39 -4.25
C GLU A 253 3.15 9.06 -4.53
N THR A 254 3.09 8.64 -5.80
CA THR A 254 2.47 7.38 -6.23
C THR A 254 3.38 6.57 -7.15
N GLU A 255 3.21 5.24 -7.13
CA GLU A 255 3.94 4.33 -8.01
C GLU A 255 3.69 4.67 -9.49
N GLU A 256 2.48 5.14 -9.81
CA GLU A 256 2.10 5.59 -11.15
C GLU A 256 2.90 6.81 -11.61
N GLN A 257 3.14 7.80 -10.73
CA GLN A 257 3.97 8.97 -11.05
C GLN A 257 5.42 8.58 -11.31
N LEU A 258 5.96 7.65 -10.50
CA LEU A 258 7.31 7.12 -10.67
C LEU A 258 7.44 6.35 -11.99
N LEU A 259 6.48 5.48 -12.31
CA LEU A 259 6.44 4.74 -13.57
C LEU A 259 6.26 5.67 -14.79
N ALA A 260 5.50 6.76 -14.64
CA ALA A 260 5.34 7.76 -15.69
C ALA A 260 6.64 8.54 -15.96
N SER A 261 7.40 8.85 -14.90
CA SER A 261 8.74 9.44 -15.00
C SER A 261 9.76 8.51 -15.65
N LEU A 262 9.78 7.24 -15.24
CA LEU A 262 10.69 6.22 -15.77
C LEU A 262 10.44 5.93 -17.26
N ARG A 263 9.18 5.99 -17.70
CA ARG A 263 8.81 5.81 -19.11
C ARG A 263 9.10 7.04 -19.98
N GLY A 264 9.78 8.06 -19.47
CA GLY A 264 10.17 9.25 -20.22
C GLY A 264 8.98 10.07 -20.74
N SER A 265 7.83 10.03 -20.07
CA SER A 265 6.66 10.77 -20.52
C SER A 265 6.82 12.27 -20.23
N PRO A 266 6.70 13.16 -21.23
CA PRO A 266 6.78 14.59 -21.00
C PRO A 266 5.49 15.02 -20.32
N ARG A 267 5.60 15.40 -19.05
CA ARG A 267 4.49 15.90 -18.22
C ARG A 267 3.43 14.82 -17.96
N ILE A 268 2.99 14.78 -16.71
CA ILE A 268 1.66 14.29 -16.36
C ILE A 268 0.71 14.90 -17.38
N LYS A 269 0.20 14.09 -18.32
CA LYS A 269 -1.04 14.42 -18.97
C LYS A 269 -2.03 14.42 -17.83
N VAL A 270 -2.24 15.60 -17.24
CA VAL A 270 -3.54 15.96 -16.69
C VAL A 270 -4.48 15.51 -17.80
N ASP A 271 -5.22 14.45 -17.50
CA ASP A 271 -6.00 13.69 -18.45
C ASP A 271 -6.71 14.74 -19.33
N GLU A 272 -6.37 14.85 -20.62
CA GLU A 272 -6.94 15.92 -21.48
C GLU A 272 -8.47 15.90 -21.43
N LYS A 273 -9.02 14.74 -21.06
CA LYS A 273 -10.42 14.51 -20.72
C LYS A 273 -10.85 15.13 -19.39
N LEU A 274 -10.06 15.06 -18.32
CA LEU A 274 -10.35 15.74 -17.04
C LEU A 274 -10.20 17.25 -17.16
N GLU A 275 -9.22 17.75 -17.91
CA GLU A 275 -9.09 19.19 -18.18
C GLU A 275 -10.22 19.68 -19.10
N ALA A 276 -10.60 18.90 -20.11
CA ALA A 276 -11.79 19.21 -20.91
C ALA A 276 -13.09 19.11 -20.09
N LEU A 277 -13.15 18.24 -19.07
CA LEU A 277 -14.29 18.15 -18.17
C LEU A 277 -14.32 19.31 -17.16
N SER A 278 -13.17 19.75 -16.63
CA SER A 278 -13.10 20.91 -15.75
C SER A 278 -13.46 22.19 -16.51
N GLN A 279 -12.95 22.37 -17.73
CA GLN A 279 -13.34 23.49 -18.61
C GLN A 279 -14.82 23.44 -19.01
N ARG A 280 -15.39 22.24 -19.23
CA ARG A 280 -16.84 22.09 -19.47
C ARG A 280 -17.68 22.37 -18.23
N LEU A 281 -17.20 22.03 -17.03
CA LEU A 281 -17.88 22.34 -15.78
C LEU A 281 -17.80 23.83 -15.45
N GLU A 282 -16.66 24.47 -15.67
CA GLU A 282 -16.50 25.91 -15.51
C GLU A 282 -17.36 26.69 -16.51
N SER A 283 -17.40 26.27 -17.78
CA SER A 283 -18.31 26.90 -18.76
C SER A 283 -19.79 26.66 -18.43
N LEU A 284 -20.17 25.51 -17.87
CA LEU A 284 -21.52 25.27 -17.35
C LEU A 284 -21.84 26.15 -16.13
N GLN A 285 -20.90 26.33 -15.20
CA GLN A 285 -21.07 27.23 -14.06
C GLN A 285 -21.16 28.70 -14.50
N GLN A 286 -20.38 29.12 -15.51
CA GLN A 286 -20.45 30.46 -16.10
C GLN A 286 -21.77 30.69 -16.86
N LEU A 287 -22.29 29.67 -17.55
CA LEU A 287 -23.60 29.74 -18.19
C LEU A 287 -24.73 29.74 -17.16
N GLN A 288 -24.62 28.95 -16.09
CA GLN A 288 -25.57 28.93 -14.99
C GLN A 288 -25.61 30.27 -14.26
N THR A 289 -24.44 30.88 -13.98
CA THR A 289 -24.36 32.20 -13.36
C THR A 289 -24.88 33.31 -14.27
N ARG A 290 -24.64 33.23 -15.59
CA ARG A 290 -25.23 34.15 -16.57
C ARG A 290 -26.73 33.98 -16.73
N LEU A 291 -27.24 32.75 -16.69
CA LEU A 291 -28.67 32.47 -16.71
C LEU A 291 -29.34 32.96 -15.43
N SER A 292 -28.74 32.72 -14.26
CA SER A 292 -29.26 33.26 -13.00
C SER A 292 -29.19 34.78 -12.95
N ALA A 293 -28.16 35.41 -13.52
CA ALA A 293 -28.07 36.86 -13.63
C ALA A 293 -29.09 37.44 -14.64
N SER A 294 -29.32 36.75 -15.76
CA SER A 294 -30.33 37.13 -16.76
C SER A 294 -31.77 36.93 -16.26
N GLU A 295 -32.00 36.02 -15.32
CA GLU A 295 -33.29 35.87 -14.62
C GLU A 295 -33.55 37.06 -13.67
N VAL A 296 -32.51 37.69 -13.12
CA VAL A 296 -32.62 38.93 -12.32
C VAL A 296 -32.93 40.15 -13.21
N ASP A 297 -32.34 40.24 -14.41
CA ASP A 297 -32.54 41.41 -15.31
C ASP A 297 -33.88 41.40 -16.07
N LEU A 298 -34.60 40.28 -16.13
CA LEU A 298 -35.91 40.16 -16.80
C LEU A 298 -37.11 40.23 -15.84
N GLY A 299 -36.91 40.48 -14.55
CA GLY A 299 -38.02 40.72 -13.60
C GLY A 299 -39.01 39.55 -13.50
N ILE A 300 -38.55 38.30 -13.65
CA ILE A 300 -39.37 37.11 -13.44
C ILE A 300 -39.18 36.64 -11.99
N GLU A 301 -39.62 37.48 -11.03
CA GLU A 301 -39.83 37.04 -9.66
C GLU A 301 -41.10 36.20 -9.59
N LYS A 302 -40.99 34.92 -9.96
CA LYS A 302 -41.73 33.76 -9.45
C LYS A 302 -41.52 32.60 -10.41
N LEU A 303 -40.65 31.66 -10.05
CA LEU A 303 -40.85 30.21 -10.12
C LEU A 303 -39.60 29.43 -9.69
N THR A 304 -39.10 29.67 -8.47
CA THR A 304 -38.22 28.68 -7.83
C THR A 304 -39.08 27.54 -7.28
N LYS A 305 -39.45 26.58 -8.12
CA LYS A 305 -39.71 25.21 -7.65
C LYS A 305 -38.41 24.41 -7.81
N PRO A 306 -37.97 23.67 -6.79
CA PRO A 306 -36.80 22.81 -6.92
C PRO A 306 -37.02 21.79 -8.03
N PHE A 307 -35.97 21.54 -8.80
CA PHE A 307 -35.93 20.50 -9.83
C PHE A 307 -36.27 19.15 -9.21
N THR A 308 -37.47 18.65 -9.50
CA THR A 308 -37.84 17.25 -9.27
C THR A 308 -37.61 16.48 -10.56
N PRO A 309 -36.88 15.34 -10.55
CA PRO A 309 -36.67 14.55 -11.76
C PRO A 309 -38.02 14.08 -12.31
N PHE A 310 -38.36 14.53 -13.52
CA PHE A 310 -39.52 14.04 -14.27
C PHE A 310 -39.21 12.64 -14.79
N THR A 311 -39.72 11.63 -14.08
CA THR A 311 -40.46 10.43 -14.54
C THR A 311 -40.16 9.23 -13.63
N LYS A 312 -41.06 8.99 -12.66
CA LYS A 312 -41.21 7.65 -12.08
C LYS A 312 -41.93 6.80 -13.15
N PRO A 313 -41.39 5.65 -13.59
CA PRO A 313 -42.16 4.75 -14.42
C PRO A 313 -43.39 4.27 -13.62
N LYS A 314 -44.57 4.44 -14.22
CA LYS A 314 -45.83 3.95 -13.66
C LYS A 314 -45.78 2.42 -13.64
N LEU A 315 -45.67 1.84 -12.45
CA LEU A 315 -46.00 0.46 -12.20
C LEU A 315 -47.55 0.37 -12.23
N SER A 316 -48.11 -0.12 -13.32
CA SER A 316 -49.51 -0.56 -13.35
C SER A 316 -49.59 -1.96 -13.94
N GLU A 317 -50.03 -2.87 -13.07
CA GLU A 317 -50.91 -4.00 -13.36
C GLU A 317 -50.32 -5.19 -14.14
N THR A 318 -49.80 -6.13 -13.35
CA THR A 318 -50.13 -7.57 -13.38
C THR A 318 -50.81 -8.09 -14.65
N LYS A 319 -50.01 -8.56 -15.61
CA LYS A 319 -50.39 -9.70 -16.45
C LYS A 319 -49.63 -10.93 -15.96
N LYS A 320 -50.40 -11.89 -15.44
CA LYS A 320 -49.97 -13.24 -15.10
C LYS A 320 -49.30 -13.85 -16.32
N ILE A 321 -48.02 -14.19 -16.20
CA ILE A 321 -47.39 -15.16 -17.10
C ILE A 321 -47.28 -16.44 -16.30
N GLU A 322 -48.07 -17.41 -16.72
CA GLU A 322 -48.14 -18.74 -16.15
C GLU A 322 -46.77 -19.42 -16.27
N ILE A 323 -46.26 -19.86 -15.12
CA ILE A 323 -45.15 -20.80 -15.04
C ILE A 323 -45.78 -22.18 -15.17
N THR A 324 -45.41 -22.95 -16.19
CA THR A 324 -45.06 -24.37 -16.04
C THR A 324 -44.29 -24.89 -17.27
N PRO A 325 -43.50 -25.97 -17.12
CA PRO A 325 -42.19 -26.11 -17.74
C PRO A 325 -42.13 -27.16 -18.85
N LYS A 326 -41.06 -27.14 -19.65
CA LYS A 326 -40.29 -28.34 -20.05
C LYS A 326 -39.08 -27.93 -20.90
N GLY A 327 -37.96 -28.61 -20.64
CA GLY A 327 -36.63 -28.21 -21.08
C GLY A 327 -36.29 -28.52 -22.54
N LYS A 328 -35.14 -27.98 -22.94
CA LYS A 328 -34.06 -28.67 -23.67
C LYS A 328 -32.86 -27.73 -23.80
N GLU A 329 -31.70 -28.29 -23.48
CA GLU A 329 -30.38 -27.70 -23.61
C GLU A 329 -30.09 -27.31 -25.07
N ILE A 330 -29.50 -26.12 -25.29
CA ILE A 330 -28.92 -25.76 -26.59
C ILE A 330 -27.44 -25.45 -26.37
N LYS A 331 -26.60 -26.22 -27.07
CA LYS A 331 -25.14 -26.18 -27.06
C LYS A 331 -24.66 -24.99 -27.90
N ILE A 332 -23.73 -24.21 -27.36
CA ILE A 332 -23.04 -23.12 -28.06
C ILE A 332 -21.90 -23.75 -28.89
N GLY A 333 -22.04 -23.71 -30.21
CA GLY A 333 -21.04 -24.22 -31.12
C GLY A 333 -21.39 -23.90 -32.57
N GLU A 334 -21.59 -22.61 -32.90
CA GLU A 334 -21.82 -22.16 -34.29
C GLU A 334 -21.70 -20.63 -34.41
N ALA A 335 -20.61 -20.04 -33.89
CA ALA A 335 -20.36 -18.60 -34.04
C ALA A 335 -18.86 -18.27 -34.17
N ILE A 336 -18.09 -19.12 -34.85
CA ILE A 336 -16.74 -18.79 -35.32
C ILE A 336 -16.60 -19.36 -36.74
N GLN A 337 -17.22 -18.69 -37.72
CA GLN A 337 -16.94 -18.99 -39.11
C GLN A 337 -17.31 -17.82 -40.03
N GLU A 338 -16.75 -16.63 -39.78
CA GLU A 338 -16.94 -15.53 -40.75
C GLU A 338 -15.81 -14.49 -40.77
N VAL A 339 -14.57 -14.87 -40.45
CA VAL A 339 -13.39 -14.07 -40.83
C VAL A 339 -12.22 -15.02 -41.02
N LEU A 340 -11.98 -15.50 -42.24
CA LEU A 340 -10.66 -15.89 -42.78
C LEU A 340 -10.81 -16.35 -44.26
N PRO A 341 -9.97 -15.87 -45.20
CA PRO A 341 -10.06 -16.22 -46.62
C PRO A 341 -9.46 -17.60 -46.94
N SER A 342 -9.95 -18.17 -48.05
CA SER A 342 -9.84 -19.55 -48.47
C SER A 342 -8.45 -19.99 -48.98
N ALA A 343 -8.12 -21.24 -48.68
CA ALA A 343 -6.87 -21.90 -49.05
C ALA A 343 -6.86 -22.36 -50.52
N GLY A 344 -5.73 -22.12 -51.20
CA GLY A 344 -5.39 -22.69 -52.49
C GLY A 344 -3.93 -23.16 -52.56
N LYS A 345 -3.76 -24.49 -52.61
CA LYS A 345 -2.64 -25.29 -53.19
C LYS A 345 -1.30 -25.46 -52.43
N LYS A 346 -1.22 -26.62 -51.74
CA LYS A 346 -0.27 -27.76 -51.86
C LYS A 346 1.27 -27.56 -52.01
N LYS A 347 1.97 -28.30 -51.11
CA LYS A 347 3.37 -28.86 -51.12
C LYS A 347 4.48 -27.84 -50.78
N GLU A 348 5.48 -28.11 -49.93
CA GLU A 348 6.30 -29.31 -49.69
C GLU A 348 6.73 -29.50 -48.20
N LYS A 349 7.18 -30.71 -47.86
CA LYS A 349 7.66 -31.15 -46.54
C LYS A 349 9.16 -30.85 -46.36
N ALA A 350 9.56 -30.39 -45.17
CA ALA A 350 10.93 -30.49 -44.66
C ALA A 350 10.96 -31.19 -43.28
N PRO A 351 11.99 -31.99 -42.96
CA PRO A 351 11.96 -32.92 -41.83
C PRO A 351 12.39 -32.29 -40.50
N ARG A 352 11.69 -32.66 -39.41
CA ARG A 352 12.04 -32.34 -38.02
C ARG A 352 13.22 -33.21 -37.54
N ARG A 353 14.29 -32.57 -37.04
CA ARG A 353 15.42 -33.24 -36.36
C ARG A 353 14.97 -33.80 -35.01
N ALA A 354 15.25 -35.08 -34.78
CA ALA A 354 15.02 -35.78 -33.51
C ALA A 354 16.14 -35.48 -32.50
N ILE A 355 15.77 -35.00 -31.30
CA ILE A 355 16.69 -34.79 -30.17
C ILE A 355 16.85 -36.12 -29.44
N ARG A 356 18.07 -36.69 -29.46
CA ARG A 356 18.43 -37.90 -28.71
C ARG A 356 18.72 -37.55 -27.25
N ILE A 357 17.87 -38.00 -26.33
CA ILE A 357 18.11 -37.96 -24.89
C ILE A 357 19.10 -39.08 -24.53
N LYS A 358 20.31 -38.74 -24.07
CA LYS A 358 21.27 -39.70 -23.51
C LYS A 358 20.83 -40.11 -22.09
N LYS A 359 20.62 -41.41 -21.87
CA LYS A 359 20.44 -42.00 -20.54
C LYS A 359 21.79 -42.01 -19.80
N VAL A 360 21.83 -41.43 -18.60
CA VAL A 360 22.98 -41.50 -17.68
C VAL A 360 22.84 -42.77 -16.83
N SER A 361 23.93 -43.54 -16.72
CA SER A 361 24.02 -44.78 -15.95
C SER A 361 24.21 -44.53 -14.46
N ALA A 362 23.63 -45.39 -13.62
CA ALA A 362 23.70 -45.30 -12.17
C ALA A 362 25.10 -45.63 -11.63
N ILE A 363 25.59 -44.77 -10.72
CA ILE A 363 26.86 -44.94 -9.99
C ILE A 363 26.68 -46.06 -8.94
N LYS A 364 27.52 -47.10 -9.01
CA LYS A 364 27.58 -48.18 -8.02
C LYS A 364 28.20 -47.69 -6.72
N SER A 365 27.52 -47.89 -5.60
CA SER A 365 28.02 -47.62 -4.24
C SER A 365 29.10 -48.62 -3.83
N ALA A 366 30.19 -48.11 -3.27
CA ALA A 366 31.33 -48.89 -2.80
C ALA A 366 31.08 -49.58 -1.45
N LYS A 367 31.70 -50.75 -1.32
CA LYS A 367 31.60 -51.76 -0.24
C LYS A 367 31.76 -51.22 1.19
N LYS A 368 30.86 -51.65 2.08
CA LYS A 368 31.11 -51.77 3.52
C LYS A 368 32.15 -52.87 3.79
N LYS A 369 33.27 -52.52 4.43
CA LYS A 369 34.13 -53.49 5.13
C LYS A 369 33.51 -53.80 6.49
N LYS A 370 33.35 -55.10 6.80
CA LYS A 370 33.08 -55.65 8.14
C LYS A 370 34.19 -56.64 8.45
N LYS A 371 35.04 -56.30 9.42
CA LYS A 371 35.31 -57.07 10.64
C LYS A 371 36.45 -56.39 11.39
#